data_AF-A0A3A4RIN4-F1
#
_entry.id   AF-A0A3A4RIN4-F1
#
_cell.length_a   1.000
_cell.length_b   1.000
_cell.length_c   1.000
_cell.angle_alpha   90.00
_cell.angle_beta   90.00
_cell.angle_gamma   90.00
#
_symmetry.space_group_name_H-M   'P 1'
#
loop_
_entity.id
_entity.type
_entity.pdbx_description
1 polymer ?
#
loop_
_entity_poly.entity_id
_entity_poly.type
_entity_poly.pdbx_seq_one_letter_code
_entity_poly.pdbx_strand_id
1 'polypeptide(L)'
;MIEINLPTEAAISLLNDQFVLEFKRQRKLSKNKSFNSIEELSDSEFKKILEISLFDILSLLPVTLITEESNLPEIISKSVKGLAYKYYKPSFYKFSEKNAKSILLIVKKSFGNFSSTTTFQNN
;
A
#
# COMPACT_ATOMS: atom_id res chain seq x y z
N MET A 1 -4.60 1.86 -20.85
CA MET A 1 -4.95 1.75 -19.43
C MET A 1 -5.11 0.28 -19.10
N ILE A 2 -4.27 -0.27 -18.22
CA ILE A 2 -4.43 -1.64 -17.73
C ILE A 2 -5.56 -1.64 -16.69
N GLU A 3 -6.54 -2.53 -16.87
CA GLU A 3 -7.62 -2.72 -15.91
C GLU A 3 -7.36 -3.99 -15.09
N ILE A 4 -7.08 -3.79 -13.80
CA ILE A 4 -6.92 -4.89 -12.86
C ILE A 4 -8.32 -5.26 -12.37
N ASN A 5 -8.81 -6.43 -12.77
CA ASN A 5 -10.10 -6.96 -12.34
C ASN A 5 -9.96 -7.62 -10.95
N LEU A 6 -9.82 -6.77 -9.92
CA LEU A 6 -9.72 -7.20 -8.53
C LEU A 6 -10.94 -6.67 -7.76
N PRO A 7 -11.78 -7.56 -7.18
CA PRO A 7 -12.89 -7.15 -6.32
C PRO A 7 -12.41 -6.27 -5.15
N THR A 8 -13.18 -5.26 -4.80
CA THR A 8 -12.81 -4.29 -3.75
C THR A 8 -12.58 -5.00 -2.41
N GLU A 9 -13.43 -5.96 -2.08
CA GLU A 9 -13.35 -6.76 -0.85
C GLU A 9 -12.05 -7.60 -0.80
N ALA A 10 -11.64 -8.16 -1.94
CA ALA A 10 -10.40 -8.92 -2.05
C ALA A 10 -9.18 -8.00 -1.84
N ALA A 11 -9.21 -6.80 -2.43
CA ALA A 11 -8.15 -5.81 -2.25
C ALA A 11 -8.05 -5.31 -0.78
N ILE A 12 -9.20 -5.09 -0.13
CA ILE A 12 -9.26 -4.77 1.30
C ILE A 12 -8.69 -5.92 2.14
N SER A 13 -9.06 -7.17 1.84
CA SER A 13 -8.56 -8.33 2.57
C SER A 13 -7.05 -8.47 2.44
N LEU A 14 -6.52 -8.36 1.22
CA LEU A 14 -5.08 -8.42 0.97
C LEU A 14 -4.31 -7.35 1.76
N LEU A 15 -4.79 -6.11 1.71
CA LEU A 15 -4.19 -5.01 2.47
C LEU A 15 -4.28 -5.25 3.98
N ASN A 16 -5.43 -5.73 4.46
CA ASN A 16 -5.63 -6.04 5.86
C ASN A 16 -4.67 -7.12 6.36
N ASP A 17 -4.48 -8.18 5.60
CA ASP A 17 -3.65 -9.31 6.02
C ASP A 17 -2.19 -8.87 6.12
N GLN A 18 -1.69 -8.11 5.13
CA GLN A 18 -0.35 -7.51 5.21
C GLN A 18 -0.23 -6.52 6.38
N PHE A 19 -1.24 -5.67 6.60
CA PHE A 19 -1.24 -4.72 7.70
C PHE A 19 -1.15 -5.41 9.07
N VAL A 20 -1.93 -6.48 9.26
CA VAL A 20 -1.91 -7.27 10.50
C VAL A 20 -0.56 -7.95 10.71
N LEU A 21 0.05 -8.48 9.65
CA LEU A 21 1.39 -9.06 9.70
C LEU A 21 2.42 -8.01 10.13
N GLU A 22 2.37 -6.82 9.53
CA GLU A 22 3.29 -5.74 9.83
C GLU A 22 3.12 -5.20 11.25
N PHE A 23 1.88 -5.02 11.70
CA PHE A 23 1.57 -4.65 13.08
C PHE A 23 2.18 -5.65 14.08
N LYS A 24 1.98 -6.95 13.86
CA LYS A 24 2.57 -8.01 14.70
C LYS A 24 4.10 -7.96 14.68
N ARG A 25 4.72 -7.71 13.53
CA ARG A 25 6.17 -7.55 13.40
C ARG A 25 6.68 -6.36 14.20
N GLN A 26 6.06 -5.20 14.06
CA GLN A 26 6.45 -3.98 14.78
C GLN A 26 6.26 -4.10 16.29
N ARG A 27 5.22 -4.79 16.75
CA ARG A 27 5.03 -5.10 18.18
C ARG A 27 6.16 -5.95 18.75
N LYS A 28 6.61 -6.98 18.01
CA LYS A 28 7.75 -7.82 18.45
C LYS A 28 9.06 -7.04 18.56
N LEU A 29 9.28 -6.07 17.67
CA LEU A 29 10.49 -5.24 17.65
C LEU A 29 10.45 -4.11 18.69
N SER A 30 9.27 -3.58 18.98
CA SER A 30 9.08 -2.48 19.93
C SER A 30 8.99 -3.01 21.35
N LYS A 31 10.13 -3.17 22.02
CA LYS A 31 10.22 -3.67 23.42
C LYS A 31 9.36 -2.90 24.44
N ASN A 32 8.92 -1.66 24.13
CA ASN A 32 8.24 -0.75 25.06
C ASN A 32 6.90 -0.16 24.57
N LYS A 33 6.30 -0.64 23.46
CA LYS A 33 5.04 -0.07 22.95
C LYS A 33 3.82 -0.91 23.36
N SER A 34 2.89 -0.26 24.06
CA SER A 34 1.75 -0.83 24.79
C SER A 34 0.49 -1.11 23.95
N PHE A 35 0.50 -0.88 22.64
CA PHE A 35 -0.73 -1.06 21.86
C PHE A 35 -1.08 -2.54 21.75
N ASN A 36 -2.21 -2.93 22.34
CA ASN A 36 -2.70 -4.30 22.34
C ASN A 36 -3.49 -4.62 21.08
N SER A 37 -4.07 -3.59 20.45
CA SER A 37 -4.94 -3.67 19.29
C SER A 37 -4.54 -2.66 18.20
N ILE A 38 -5.05 -2.85 16.98
CA ILE A 38 -4.77 -1.95 15.84
C ILE A 38 -5.55 -0.64 16.00
N GLU A 39 -6.73 -0.73 16.61
CA GLU A 39 -7.64 0.35 16.93
C GLU A 39 -7.00 1.38 17.87
N GLU A 40 -6.08 0.96 18.74
CA GLU A 40 -5.32 1.82 19.65
C GLU A 40 -4.20 2.63 18.99
N LEU A 41 -3.81 2.29 17.75
CA LEU A 41 -2.72 3.00 17.07
C LEU A 41 -3.03 4.49 16.89
N SER A 42 -2.07 5.37 17.15
CA SER A 42 -2.21 6.76 16.71
C SER A 42 -2.27 6.84 15.18
N ASP A 43 -2.81 7.92 14.63
CA ASP A 43 -2.86 8.12 13.18
C ASP A 43 -1.47 8.05 12.52
N SER A 44 -0.43 8.54 13.21
CA SER A 44 0.94 8.48 12.67
C SER A 44 1.47 7.04 12.58
N GLU A 45 1.12 6.20 13.57
CA GLU A 45 1.56 4.81 13.62
C GLU A 45 0.77 3.96 12.64
N PHE A 46 -0.54 4.18 12.56
CA PHE A 46 -1.39 3.55 11.56
C PHE A 46 -0.89 3.89 10.16
N LYS A 47 -0.60 5.16 9.88
CA LYS A 47 -0.02 5.61 8.61
C LYS A 47 1.29 4.89 8.30
N LYS A 48 2.20 4.80 9.28
CA LYS A 48 3.51 4.17 9.08
C LYS A 48 3.38 2.69 8.72
N ILE A 49 2.54 1.95 9.44
CA ILE A 49 2.28 0.52 9.16
C ILE A 49 1.60 0.38 7.79
N LEU A 50 0.66 1.28 7.48
CA LEU A 50 -0.04 1.30 6.19
C LEU A 50 0.92 1.49 5.02
N GLU A 51 1.83 2.46 5.11
CA GLU A 51 2.80 2.76 4.05
C GLU A 51 3.75 1.57 3.81
N ILE A 52 4.22 0.92 4.87
CA ILE A 52 5.06 -0.29 4.75
C ILE A 52 4.27 -1.43 4.11
N SER A 53 3.03 -1.66 4.56
CA SER A 53 2.17 -2.72 4.04
C SER A 53 1.86 -2.53 2.55
N LEU A 54 1.55 -1.29 2.15
CA LEU A 54 1.36 -0.94 0.75
C LEU A 54 2.64 -1.11 -0.05
N PHE A 55 3.79 -0.68 0.48
CA PHE A 55 5.07 -0.86 -0.21
C PHE A 55 5.35 -2.34 -0.47
N ASP A 56 5.16 -3.21 0.52
CA ASP A 56 5.40 -4.65 0.38
C ASP A 56 4.48 -5.27 -0.69
N ILE A 57 3.17 -4.98 -0.64
CA ILE A 57 2.21 -5.48 -1.64
C ILE A 57 2.59 -4.98 -3.03
N LEU A 58 2.81 -3.67 -3.17
CA LEU A 58 3.06 -3.05 -4.46
C LEU A 58 4.38 -3.50 -5.07
N SER A 59 5.40 -3.76 -4.24
CA SER A 59 6.71 -4.24 -4.71
C SER A 59 6.67 -5.66 -5.27
N LEU A 60 5.63 -6.44 -4.94
CA LEU A 60 5.41 -7.79 -5.46
C LEU A 60 4.56 -7.83 -6.73
N LEU A 61 3.98 -6.69 -7.15
CA LEU A 61 3.22 -6.63 -8.39
C LEU A 61 4.15 -6.71 -9.60
N PRO A 62 3.67 -7.26 -10.74
CA PRO A 62 4.36 -7.13 -12.01
C PRO A 62 4.69 -5.67 -12.31
N VAL A 63 5.92 -5.40 -12.72
CA VAL A 63 6.42 -4.04 -12.92
C VAL A 63 5.57 -3.22 -13.89
N THR A 64 4.97 -3.86 -14.90
CA THR A 64 4.05 -3.25 -15.87
C THR A 64 2.80 -2.67 -15.21
N LEU A 65 2.23 -3.34 -14.19
CA LEU A 65 1.08 -2.82 -13.44
C LEU A 65 1.43 -1.57 -12.63
N ILE A 66 2.69 -1.46 -12.23
CA ILE A 66 3.20 -0.33 -11.47
C ILE A 66 3.48 0.82 -12.42
N THR A 67 4.25 0.60 -13.49
CA THR A 67 4.80 1.65 -14.35
C THR A 67 3.78 2.25 -15.31
N GLU A 68 2.92 1.42 -15.91
CA GLU A 68 1.91 1.85 -16.88
C GLU A 68 0.70 2.51 -16.19
N GLU A 69 -0.12 3.19 -16.99
CA GLU A 69 -1.37 3.76 -16.51
C GLU A 69 -2.40 2.66 -16.24
N SER A 70 -2.90 2.59 -15.00
CA SER A 70 -3.83 1.57 -14.54
C SER A 70 -4.82 2.12 -13.52
N ASN A 71 -5.86 1.34 -13.21
CA ASN A 71 -6.81 1.62 -12.12
C ASN A 71 -6.24 1.33 -10.71
N LEU A 72 -4.93 1.01 -10.59
CA LEU A 72 -4.28 0.70 -9.32
C LEU A 72 -4.41 1.81 -8.26
N PRO A 73 -4.32 3.13 -8.57
CA PRO A 73 -4.57 4.18 -7.59
C PRO A 73 -5.98 4.13 -6.97
N GLU A 74 -6.99 3.78 -7.78
CA GLU A 74 -8.37 3.66 -7.34
C GLU A 74 -8.54 2.46 -6.39
N ILE A 75 -7.97 1.31 -6.77
CA ILE A 75 -7.96 0.10 -5.94
C ILE A 75 -7.31 0.36 -4.59
N ILE A 76 -6.13 1.00 -4.57
CA ILE A 76 -5.44 1.38 -3.32
C ILE A 76 -6.33 2.30 -2.49
N SER A 77 -6.89 3.34 -3.10
CA SER A 77 -7.75 4.32 -2.41
C SER A 77 -8.95 3.65 -1.74
N LYS A 78 -9.67 2.79 -2.47
CA LYS A 78 -10.81 2.02 -1.93
C LYS A 78 -10.37 1.07 -0.82
N SER A 79 -9.24 0.38 -1.00
CA SER A 79 -8.71 -0.57 -0.02
C SER A 79 -8.31 0.11 1.29
N VAL A 80 -7.63 1.25 1.21
CA VAL A 80 -7.24 2.05 2.38
C VAL A 80 -8.48 2.56 3.12
N LYS A 81 -9.50 3.04 2.41
CA LYS A 81 -10.75 3.45 3.05
C LYS A 81 -11.43 2.29 3.74
N GLY A 82 -11.55 1.13 3.09
CA GLY A 82 -12.14 -0.07 3.68
C GLY A 82 -11.41 -0.52 4.94
N LEU A 83 -10.07 -0.51 4.90
CA LEU A 83 -9.22 -0.79 6.06
C LEU A 83 -9.43 0.24 7.19
N ALA A 84 -9.50 1.53 6.84
CA ALA A 84 -9.72 2.59 7.81
C ALA A 84 -11.09 2.46 8.49
N TYR A 85 -12.13 2.12 7.74
CA TYR A 85 -13.46 1.85 8.31
C TYR A 85 -13.42 0.65 9.25
N LYS A 86 -12.72 -0.43 8.88
CA LYS A 86 -12.57 -1.63 9.71
C LYS A 86 -11.94 -1.35 11.07
N TYR A 87 -10.95 -0.46 11.14
CA TYR A 87 -10.20 -0.15 12.37
C TYR A 87 -10.55 1.21 12.99
N TYR A 88 -11.68 1.80 12.59
CA TYR A 88 -12.17 3.09 13.09
C TYR A 88 -11.11 4.21 13.03
N LYS A 89 -10.57 4.47 11.83
CA LYS A 89 -9.58 5.53 11.57
C LYS A 89 -10.12 6.65 10.66
N PRO A 90 -10.92 7.60 11.20
CA PRO A 90 -11.60 8.63 10.41
C PRO A 90 -10.70 9.51 9.55
N SER A 91 -9.49 9.79 10.03
CA SER A 91 -8.49 10.60 9.31
C SER A 91 -8.15 10.05 7.92
N PHE A 92 -8.37 8.75 7.69
CA PHE A 92 -8.08 8.06 6.43
C PHE A 92 -9.32 7.84 5.56
N TYR A 93 -10.53 8.21 5.99
CA TYR A 93 -11.74 8.09 5.16
C TYR A 93 -11.67 8.97 3.90
N LYS A 94 -10.88 10.06 3.99
CA LYS A 94 -10.61 10.99 2.89
C LYS A 94 -9.40 10.60 2.04
N PHE A 95 -8.79 9.43 2.27
CA PHE A 95 -7.65 8.97 1.47
C PHE A 95 -8.06 8.90 0.00
N SER A 96 -7.36 9.62 -0.87
CA SER A 96 -7.74 9.79 -2.28
C SER A 96 -6.81 9.05 -3.22
N GLU A 97 -7.20 8.94 -4.49
CA GLU A 97 -6.30 8.45 -5.54
C GLU A 97 -5.04 9.30 -5.67
N LYS A 98 -5.08 10.60 -5.36
CA LYS A 98 -3.89 11.45 -5.33
C LYS A 98 -2.90 10.97 -4.28
N ASN A 99 -3.39 10.57 -3.10
CA ASN A 99 -2.55 9.97 -2.06
C ASN A 99 -1.98 8.62 -2.53
N ALA A 100 -2.80 7.77 -3.15
CA ALA A 100 -2.34 6.49 -3.71
C ALA A 100 -1.25 6.69 -4.78
N LYS A 101 -1.42 7.66 -5.68
CA LYS A 101 -0.42 8.02 -6.70
C LYS A 101 0.91 8.46 -6.08
N SER A 102 0.87 9.20 -4.97
CA SER A 102 2.10 9.57 -4.25
C SER A 102 2.85 8.36 -3.69
N ILE A 103 2.13 7.37 -3.14
CA ILE A 103 2.74 6.11 -2.66
C ILE A 103 3.31 5.31 -3.83
N LEU A 104 2.54 5.15 -4.91
CA LEU A 104 3.01 4.48 -6.12
C LEU A 104 4.26 5.14 -6.70
N LEU A 105 4.37 6.46 -6.64
CA LEU A 105 5.57 7.17 -7.09
C LEU A 105 6.81 6.81 -6.27
N ILE A 106 6.67 6.59 -4.96
CA ILE A 106 7.78 6.14 -4.09
C ILE A 106 8.21 4.74 -4.50
N VAL A 107 7.25 3.83 -4.70
CA VAL A 107 7.50 2.46 -5.17
C VAL A 107 8.13 2.45 -6.56
N LYS A 108 7.66 3.28 -7.50
CA LYS A 108 8.28 3.44 -8.82
C LYS A 108 9.75 3.84 -8.72
N LYS A 109 10.06 4.78 -7.83
CA LYS A 109 11.42 5.27 -7.62
C LYS A 109 12.34 4.21 -7.01
N SER A 110 11.82 3.26 -6.21
CA SER A 110 12.65 2.19 -5.65
C SER A 110 13.11 1.16 -6.68
N PHE A 111 12.45 1.06 -7.84
CA PHE A 111 12.90 0.20 -8.96
C PHE A 111 14.06 0.81 -9.78
N GLY A 112 14.56 1.99 -9.41
CA GLY A 112 15.61 2.70 -10.16
C GLY A 112 15.06 3.48 -11.36
N ASN A 113 15.82 4.45 -11.85
CA ASN A 113 15.43 5.34 -12.95
C ASN A 113 14.85 4.54 -14.14
N PHE A 114 13.53 4.57 -14.31
CA PHE A 114 12.88 4.39 -15.62
C PHE A 114 13.17 5.64 -16.48
N SER A 115 14.44 5.95 -16.68
CA SER A 115 14.89 6.87 -17.72
C SER A 115 15.04 6.05 -18.99
N SER A 116 14.12 6.27 -19.93
CA SER A 116 14.27 6.16 -21.39
C SER A 116 15.38 5.22 -21.91
N THR A 117 14.97 4.21 -22.69
CA THR A 117 15.81 3.48 -23.67
C THR A 117 17.08 2.83 -23.12
N THR A 118 16.94 1.59 -22.65
CA THR A 118 17.93 0.57 -22.98
C THR A 118 17.20 -0.55 -23.70
N THR A 119 17.24 -0.46 -25.02
CA THR A 119 17.02 -1.58 -25.92
C THR A 119 17.87 -2.74 -25.41
N PHE A 120 17.26 -3.80 -24.89
CA PHE A 120 17.94 -5.09 -24.81
C PHE A 120 18.13 -5.55 -26.26
N GLN A 121 19.24 -5.12 -26.86
CA GLN A 121 19.74 -5.75 -28.07
C GLN A 121 20.41 -7.06 -27.66
N ASN A 122 19.90 -8.13 -28.25
CA ASN A 122 20.36 -9.51 -28.24
C ASN A 122 21.88 -9.66 -28.14
N ASN A 123 22.32 -10.57 -27.28
CA ASN A 123 23.51 -11.39 -27.52
C ASN A 123 23.04 -12.83 -27.74
#